data_AF-A0A0M2R671-F1
#
_entry.id   AF-A0A0M2R671-F1
#
_cell.length_a   1.000
_cell.length_b   1.000
_cell.length_c   1.000
_cell.angle_alpha   90.00
_cell.angle_beta   90.00
_cell.angle_gamma   90.00
#
_symmetry.space_group_name_H-M   'P 1'
#
loop_
_entity.id
_entity.type
_entity.pdbx_description
1 polymer ?
#
loop_
_entity_poly.entity_id
_entity_poly.type
_entity_poly.pdbx_seq_one_letter_code
_entity_poly.pdbx_strand_id
1 'polypeptide(L)'
;MSENETKDEEFSWDATVTLRGSEVVIPLKASVIKQEIEDQISIKGSHRKAILRSTIKKFSAGLKKGAENLKGEALQEFQWNAFILLIDDIIANRHIAMRSDAALVEQAIADPRLQAPK
;
A
#
# COMPACT_ATOMS: atom_id res chain seq x y z
N MET A 1 -8.85 -1.12 -37.51
CA MET A 1 -9.76 -0.96 -36.36
C MET A 1 -8.87 -0.82 -35.16
N SER A 2 -8.67 0.43 -34.71
CA SER A 2 -7.78 0.76 -33.60
C SER A 2 -8.55 0.59 -32.31
N GLU A 3 -8.37 -0.54 -31.63
CA GLU A 3 -8.72 -0.68 -30.22
C GLU A 3 -7.46 -0.36 -29.42
N ASN A 4 -7.26 0.94 -29.21
CA ASN A 4 -6.45 1.43 -28.11
C ASN A 4 -7.17 1.00 -26.83
N GLU A 5 -6.79 -0.16 -26.28
CA GLU A 5 -7.16 -0.52 -24.92
C GLU A 5 -6.68 0.60 -24.00
N THR A 6 -7.67 1.19 -23.34
CA THR A 6 -7.57 2.35 -22.48
C THR A 6 -6.41 2.16 -21.51
N LYS A 7 -5.46 3.10 -21.56
CA LYS A 7 -4.43 3.32 -20.54
C LYS A 7 -5.05 3.07 -19.17
N ASP A 8 -4.53 2.13 -18.41
CA ASP A 8 -4.88 1.95 -17.00
C ASP A 8 -4.54 3.24 -16.26
N GLU A 9 -5.56 4.07 -16.11
CA GLU A 9 -5.49 5.41 -15.54
C GLU A 9 -4.93 5.36 -14.11
N GLU A 10 -3.95 6.23 -13.91
CA GLU A 10 -3.59 7.02 -12.74
C GLU A 10 -4.25 6.64 -11.41
N PHE A 11 -3.43 6.62 -10.35
CA PHE A 11 -3.93 6.58 -8.98
C PHE A 11 -5.09 7.58 -8.81
N SER A 12 -6.15 7.10 -8.17
CA SER A 12 -7.45 7.75 -8.17
C SER A 12 -7.58 8.88 -7.13
N TRP A 13 -6.79 8.84 -6.05
CA TRP A 13 -6.65 9.94 -5.10
C TRP A 13 -5.36 9.79 -4.28
N ASP A 14 -4.95 10.86 -3.62
CA ASP A 14 -3.84 10.85 -2.67
C ASP A 14 -4.36 10.76 -1.23
N ALA A 15 -3.78 9.87 -0.43
CA ALA A 15 -4.01 9.79 1.00
C ALA A 15 -2.78 10.26 1.76
N THR A 16 -2.98 11.21 2.67
CA THR A 16 -1.93 11.63 3.61
C THR A 16 -2.05 10.81 4.89
N VAL A 17 -1.03 10.05 5.21
CA VAL A 17 -1.03 9.16 6.39
C VAL A 17 0.26 9.32 7.20
N THR A 18 0.18 9.05 8.49
CA THR A 18 1.36 8.97 9.35
C THR A 18 1.90 7.55 9.36
N LEU A 19 3.07 7.33 8.77
CA LEU A 19 3.80 6.06 8.82
C LEU A 19 5.11 6.24 9.57
N ARG A 20 5.30 5.46 10.63
CA ARG A 20 6.52 5.45 11.47
C ARG A 20 6.93 6.85 11.99
N GLY A 21 5.94 7.69 12.31
CA GLY A 21 6.15 9.04 12.83
C GLY A 21 6.40 10.11 11.76
N SER A 22 6.30 9.76 10.48
CA SER A 22 6.42 10.70 9.36
C SER A 22 5.12 10.75 8.57
N GLU A 23 4.68 11.96 8.22
CA GLU A 23 3.56 12.18 7.32
C GLU A 23 4.02 11.92 5.88
N VAL A 24 3.28 11.09 5.15
CA VAL A 24 3.58 10.70 3.78
C VAL A 24 2.34 10.74 2.92
N VAL A 25 2.51 11.17 1.68
CA VAL A 25 1.45 11.16 0.66
C VAL A 25 1.57 9.89 -0.14
N ILE A 26 0.50 9.11 -0.15
CA ILE A 26 0.41 7.82 -0.85
C ILE A 26 -0.66 7.93 -1.93
N PRO A 27 -0.31 7.74 -3.20
CA PRO A 27 -1.29 7.68 -4.26
C PRO A 27 -2.00 6.32 -4.19
N LEU A 28 -3.35 6.33 -4.23
CA LEU A 28 -4.19 5.15 -4.02
C LEU A 28 -5.12 4.89 -5.20
N LYS A 29 -5.41 3.60 -5.45
CA LYS A 29 -6.39 3.13 -6.44
C LYS A 29 -7.13 1.93 -5.86
N ALA A 30 -8.45 1.91 -5.95
CA ALA A 30 -9.28 0.89 -5.29
C ALA A 30 -8.93 -0.55 -5.72
N SER A 31 -8.63 -0.77 -7.01
CA SER A 31 -8.22 -2.09 -7.52
C SER A 31 -6.88 -2.54 -6.91
N VAL A 32 -5.94 -1.61 -6.75
CA VAL A 32 -4.61 -1.88 -6.20
C VAL A 32 -4.66 -2.16 -4.70
N ILE A 33 -5.52 -1.44 -3.96
CA ILE A 33 -5.78 -1.69 -2.53
C ILE A 33 -6.24 -3.12 -2.30
N LYS A 34 -7.27 -3.55 -3.04
CA LYS A 34 -7.82 -4.90 -2.90
C LYS A 34 -6.76 -5.96 -3.23
N GLN A 35 -6.05 -5.78 -4.33
CA GLN A 35 -4.99 -6.70 -4.75
C GLN A 35 -3.89 -6.83 -3.69
N GLU A 36 -3.39 -5.72 -3.14
CA GLU A 36 -2.32 -5.78 -2.13
C GLU A 36 -2.78 -6.45 -0.83
N ILE A 37 -4.04 -6.26 -0.42
CA ILE A 37 -4.61 -6.99 0.72
C ILE A 37 -4.59 -8.50 0.44
N GLU A 38 -5.09 -8.91 -0.74
CA GLU A 38 -5.12 -10.32 -1.16
C GLU A 38 -3.71 -10.93 -1.25
N ASP A 39 -2.74 -10.19 -1.79
CA ASP A 39 -1.34 -10.60 -1.90
C ASP A 39 -0.73 -10.81 -0.50
N GLN A 40 -0.90 -9.85 0.41
CA GLN A 40 -0.34 -9.96 1.75
C GLN A 40 -0.97 -11.08 2.60
N ILE A 41 -2.25 -11.37 2.43
CA ILE A 41 -2.90 -12.47 3.17
C ILE A 41 -2.59 -13.82 2.54
N SER A 42 -2.39 -13.94 1.22
CA SER A 42 -2.17 -15.22 0.54
C SER A 42 -0.75 -15.79 0.76
N ILE A 43 0.28 -14.94 0.88
CA ILE A 43 1.67 -15.38 1.05
C ILE A 43 1.96 -15.99 2.42
N LYS A 44 2.83 -17.01 2.49
CA LYS A 44 3.24 -17.62 3.77
C LYS A 44 3.82 -16.57 4.73
N GLY A 45 3.46 -16.65 6.02
CA GLY A 45 3.84 -15.63 7.02
C GLY A 45 5.34 -15.37 7.14
N SER A 46 6.20 -16.38 6.97
CA SER A 46 7.66 -16.19 6.95
C SER A 46 8.14 -15.36 5.76
N HIS A 47 7.53 -15.56 4.58
CA HIS A 47 7.82 -14.82 3.37
C HIS A 47 7.30 -13.38 3.46
N ARG A 48 6.06 -13.20 3.95
CA ARG A 48 5.47 -11.89 4.29
C ARG A 48 6.42 -11.06 5.16
N LYS A 49 6.88 -11.66 6.26
CA LYS A 49 7.82 -11.01 7.17
C LYS A 49 9.13 -10.62 6.49
N ALA A 50 9.64 -11.43 5.55
CA ALA A 50 10.87 -11.11 4.83
C ALA A 50 10.68 -9.92 3.87
N ILE A 51 9.58 -9.91 3.12
CA ILE A 51 9.20 -8.78 2.24
C ILE A 51 9.06 -7.51 3.08
N LEU A 52 8.24 -7.54 4.13
CA LEU A 52 7.99 -6.36 4.98
C LEU A 52 9.27 -5.80 5.61
N ARG A 53 10.19 -6.65 6.07
CA ARG A 53 11.49 -6.17 6.57
C ARG A 53 12.29 -5.44 5.49
N SER A 54 12.27 -5.94 4.26
CA SER A 54 12.92 -5.28 3.11
C SER A 54 12.24 -3.95 2.79
N THR A 55 10.90 -3.94 2.73
CA THR A 55 10.07 -2.73 2.49
C THR A 55 10.34 -1.67 3.55
N ILE A 56 10.35 -2.03 4.85
CA ILE A 56 10.67 -1.12 5.95
C ILE A 56 12.06 -0.50 5.77
N LYS A 57 13.06 -1.30 5.37
CA LYS A 57 14.43 -0.82 5.16
C LYS A 57 14.48 0.20 4.01
N LYS A 58 13.84 -0.08 2.89
CA LYS A 58 13.77 0.82 1.72
C LYS A 58 13.01 2.10 2.05
N PHE A 59 11.83 1.99 2.66
CA PHE A 59 11.04 3.13 3.12
C PHE A 59 11.83 4.03 4.08
N SER A 60 12.48 3.45 5.08
CA SER A 60 13.29 4.20 6.05
C SER A 60 14.49 4.90 5.39
N ALA A 61 15.06 4.32 4.34
CA ALA A 61 16.12 4.97 3.57
C ALA A 61 15.58 6.18 2.78
N GLY A 62 14.36 6.09 2.23
CA GLY A 62 13.67 7.22 1.62
C GLY A 62 13.34 8.33 2.62
N LEU A 63 12.81 7.99 3.80
CA LEU A 63 12.54 8.95 4.87
C LEU A 63 13.79 9.73 5.29
N LYS A 64 14.93 9.05 5.42
CA LYS A 64 16.21 9.70 5.76
C LYS A 64 16.68 10.72 4.73
N LYS A 65 16.29 10.55 3.46
CA LYS A 65 16.61 11.51 2.39
C LYS A 65 15.66 12.70 2.37
N GLY A 66 14.50 12.61 3.02
CA GLY A 66 13.38 13.53 2.86
C GLY A 66 12.55 13.18 1.62
N ALA A 67 11.25 12.94 1.78
CA ALA A 67 10.37 12.55 0.69
C ALA A 67 10.31 13.63 -0.42
N GLU A 68 10.41 14.90 -0.02
CA GLU A 68 10.48 16.08 -0.88
C GLU A 68 11.72 16.12 -1.79
N ASN A 69 12.79 15.40 -1.42
CA ASN A 69 14.02 15.33 -2.19
C ASN A 69 14.04 14.14 -3.18
N LEU A 70 13.03 13.27 -3.12
CA LEU A 70 12.90 12.14 -4.03
C LEU A 70 12.18 12.59 -5.31
N LYS A 71 12.63 12.08 -6.46
CA LYS A 71 12.06 12.39 -7.78
C LYS A 71 12.04 11.15 -8.67
N GLY A 72 11.13 11.14 -9.64
CA GLY A 72 11.00 10.07 -10.62
C GLY A 72 10.82 8.70 -9.94
N GLU A 73 11.59 7.72 -10.39
CA GLU A 73 11.54 6.33 -9.90
C GLU A 73 11.76 6.23 -8.38
N ALA A 74 12.67 7.03 -7.81
CA ALA A 74 12.94 6.97 -6.37
C ALA A 74 11.74 7.42 -5.51
N LEU A 75 10.96 8.39 -6.00
CA LEU A 75 9.73 8.82 -5.35
C LEU A 75 8.64 7.75 -5.47
N GLN A 76 8.50 7.16 -6.66
CA GLN A 76 7.53 6.09 -6.91
C GLN A 76 7.84 4.86 -6.04
N GLU A 77 9.09 4.43 -5.96
CA GLU A 77 9.49 3.35 -5.05
C GLU A 77 9.17 3.68 -3.60
N PHE A 78 9.43 4.90 -3.16
CA PHE A 78 9.13 5.33 -1.79
C PHE A 78 7.62 5.28 -1.50
N GLN A 79 6.80 5.81 -2.40
CA GLN A 79 5.34 5.79 -2.31
C GLN A 79 4.80 4.36 -2.33
N TRP A 80 5.37 3.47 -3.15
CA TRP A 80 4.98 2.07 -3.20
C TRP A 80 5.33 1.34 -1.90
N ASN A 81 6.53 1.57 -1.35
CA ASN A 81 6.88 1.01 -0.05
C ASN A 81 5.97 1.56 1.06
N ALA A 82 5.59 2.83 1.01
CA ALA A 82 4.65 3.43 1.94
C ALA A 82 3.27 2.76 1.84
N PHE A 83 2.77 2.55 0.63
CA PHE A 83 1.51 1.86 0.35
C PHE A 83 1.47 0.44 0.94
N ILE A 84 2.50 -0.38 0.66
CA ILE A 84 2.61 -1.74 1.23
C ILE A 84 2.56 -1.72 2.76
N LEU A 85 3.23 -0.75 3.38
CA LEU A 85 3.26 -0.60 4.84
C LEU A 85 1.94 -0.11 5.42
N LEU A 86 1.21 0.76 4.71
CA LEU A 86 -0.14 1.15 5.09
C LEU A 86 -1.07 -0.07 5.11
N ILE A 87 -1.01 -0.91 4.07
CA ILE A 87 -1.82 -2.13 4.02
C ILE A 87 -1.40 -3.13 5.12
N ASP A 88 -0.10 -3.27 5.40
CA ASP A 88 0.38 -4.10 6.52
C ASP A 88 -0.17 -3.61 7.87
N ASP A 89 -0.22 -2.30 8.10
CA ASP A 89 -0.76 -1.72 9.33
C ASP A 89 -2.28 -1.93 9.46
N ILE A 90 -3.03 -1.86 8.36
CA ILE A 90 -4.47 -2.13 8.32
C ILE A 90 -4.77 -3.61 8.61
N ILE A 91 -4.01 -4.51 7.99
CA ILE A 91 -4.13 -5.96 8.19
C ILE A 91 -3.68 -6.34 9.61
N ALA A 92 -2.57 -5.77 10.06
CA ALA A 92 -1.91 -6.05 11.32
C ALA A 92 -1.75 -7.57 11.57
N ASN A 93 -2.14 -8.03 12.76
CA ASN A 93 -2.04 -9.43 13.14
C ASN A 93 -3.19 -10.31 12.60
N ARG A 94 -4.09 -9.75 11.78
CA ARG A 94 -5.29 -10.46 11.28
C ARG A 94 -5.08 -11.22 9.97
N HIS A 95 -3.89 -11.14 9.36
CA HIS A 95 -3.61 -11.73 8.04
C HIS A 95 -3.97 -13.22 7.89
N ILE A 96 -3.82 -14.04 8.95
CA ILE A 96 -4.19 -15.46 8.89
C ILE A 96 -5.73 -15.63 8.90
N ALA A 97 -6.42 -14.90 9.77
CA ALA A 97 -7.88 -14.97 9.89
C ALA A 97 -8.58 -14.47 8.62
N MET A 98 -8.04 -13.42 8.01
CA MET A 98 -8.55 -12.83 6.76
C MET A 98 -8.54 -13.81 5.57
N ARG A 99 -7.70 -14.86 5.59
CA ARG A 99 -7.69 -15.88 4.52
C ARG A 99 -8.97 -16.67 4.41
N SER A 100 -9.65 -16.85 5.54
CA SER A 100 -10.87 -17.67 5.64
C SER A 100 -12.12 -16.82 5.88
N ASP A 101 -11.97 -15.51 6.00
CA ASP A 101 -13.07 -14.61 6.35
C ASP A 101 -13.06 -13.36 5.45
N ALA A 102 -13.92 -13.38 4.44
CA ALA A 102 -14.10 -12.26 3.52
C ALA A 102 -14.65 -11.00 4.21
N ALA A 103 -15.38 -11.12 5.32
CA ALA A 103 -15.88 -9.95 6.04
C ALA A 103 -14.74 -9.14 6.66
N LEU A 104 -13.66 -9.79 7.10
CA LEU A 104 -12.46 -9.10 7.58
C LEU A 104 -11.72 -8.39 6.44
N VAL A 105 -11.76 -8.92 5.22
CA VAL A 105 -11.21 -8.27 4.03
C VAL A 105 -12.01 -7.01 3.68
N GLU A 106 -13.33 -7.10 3.64
CA GLU A 106 -14.20 -5.93 3.39
C GLU A 106 -14.03 -4.84 4.47
N GLN A 107 -13.87 -5.23 5.74
CA GLN A 107 -13.55 -4.29 6.82
C GLN A 107 -12.20 -3.58 6.62
N ALA A 108 -11.20 -4.30 6.10
CA ALA A 108 -9.89 -3.70 5.80
C ALA A 108 -9.98 -2.73 4.62
N ILE A 109 -10.75 -3.06 3.57
CA ILE A 109 -11.00 -2.16 2.43
C ILE A 109 -11.75 -0.90 2.87
N ALA A 110 -12.66 -1.02 3.83
CA ALA A 110 -13.42 0.08 4.40
C ALA A 110 -12.62 0.95 5.39
N ASP A 111 -11.31 0.71 5.59
CA ASP A 111 -10.49 1.54 6.48
C ASP A 111 -10.56 3.02 6.04
N PRO A 112 -10.84 3.98 6.96
CA PRO A 112 -10.96 5.39 6.63
C PRO A 112 -9.75 5.98 5.90
N ARG A 113 -8.55 5.44 6.14
CA ARG A 113 -7.30 5.89 5.50
C ARG A 113 -7.21 5.49 4.03
N LEU A 114 -8.05 4.56 3.58
CA LEU A 114 -8.16 4.09 2.21
C LEU A 114 -9.36 4.69 1.48
N GLN A 115 -10.17 5.53 2.12
CA GLN A 115 -11.35 6.11 1.48
C GLN A 115 -10.97 7.33 0.65
N ALA A 116 -11.54 7.44 -0.55
CA ALA A 116 -11.45 8.65 -1.34
C ALA A 116 -12.07 9.83 -0.55
N PRO A 117 -11.51 11.04 -0.67
CA PRO A 117 -12.12 12.24 -0.08
C PRO A 117 -13.53 12.44 -0.65
N LYS A 118 -14.46 12.85 0.22
CA LYS A 118 -15.86 13.14 -0.14
C LYS A 118 -16.01 14.49 -0.81
#